data_AF-A0AAW7SHS8-F1
#
_entry.id   AF-A0AAW7SHS8-F1
#
_cell.length_a   1.000
_cell.length_b   1.000
_cell.length_c   1.000
_cell.angle_alpha   90.00
_cell.angle_beta   90.00
_cell.angle_gamma   90.00
#
_symmetry.space_group_name_H-M   'P 1'
#
loop_
_entity.id
_entity.type
_entity.pdbx_description
1 polymer ?
#
loop_
_entity_poly.entity_id
_entity_poly.type
_entity_poly.pdbx_seq_one_letter_code
_entity_poly.pdbx_strand_id
1 'polypeptide(L)' 'MQREKVSITLPAALRAQLEAQRRTMSERTGCDLTLSQTAQALLQRALTTQTDLSPAAG' A
#
# COMPACT_ATOMS: atom_id res chain seq x y z
N MET A 1 9.44 -12.09 -12.44
CA MET A 1 8.85 -10.84 -11.92
C MET A 1 9.92 -9.77 -11.93
N GLN A 2 9.84 -8.78 -12.82
CA GLN A 2 10.78 -7.65 -12.84
C GLN A 2 10.29 -6.60 -11.84
N ARG A 3 11.15 -6.19 -10.90
CA ARG A 3 10.86 -5.11 -9.95
C ARG A 3 11.51 -3.84 -10.49
N GLU A 4 10.70 -2.95 -11.05
CA GLU A 4 11.15 -1.60 -11.39
C GLU A 4 11.09 -0.69 -10.17
N LYS A 5 12.18 0.06 -9.96
CA LYS A 5 12.27 1.02 -8.84
C LYS A 5 11.65 2.34 -9.28
N VAL A 6 10.42 2.58 -8.86
CA VAL A 6 9.73 3.85 -9.10
C VAL A 6 9.96 4.79 -7.93
N SER A 7 10.63 5.91 -8.17
CA SER A 7 10.78 6.99 -7.20
C SER A 7 9.56 7.92 -7.30
N ILE A 8 8.69 7.88 -6.31
CA ILE A 8 7.53 8.79 -6.23
C ILE A 8 7.74 9.82 -5.13
N THR A 9 7.42 11.07 -5.44
CA THR A 9 7.37 12.14 -4.43
C THR A 9 6.00 12.11 -3.76
N LEU A 10 5.97 11.77 -2.47
CA LEU A 10 4.73 11.74 -1.70
C LEU A 10 4.62 12.99 -0.80
N PRO A 11 3.41 13.57 -0.66
CA PRO A 11 3.14 14.61 0.32
C PRO A 11 3.48 14.14 1.74
N ALA A 12 3.99 15.04 2.59
CA ALA A 12 4.38 14.72 3.96
C ALA A 12 3.24 14.07 4.79
N ALA A 13 2.01 14.55 4.58
CA ALA A 13 0.82 13.97 5.21
C ALA A 13 0.57 12.51 4.80
N LEU A 14 0.86 12.15 3.54
CA LEU A 14 0.70 10.78 3.07
C LEU A 14 1.81 9.87 3.60
N ARG A 15 3.05 10.40 3.72
CA ARG A 15 4.15 9.69 4.40
C ARG A 15 3.81 9.36 5.84
N ALA A 16 3.28 10.32 6.60
CA ALA A 16 2.88 10.10 7.99
C ALA A 16 1.82 9.00 8.12
N GLN A 17 0.83 8.97 7.22
CA GLN A 17 -0.18 7.91 7.18
C GLN A 17 0.43 6.54 6.83
N LEU A 18 1.35 6.49 5.87
CA LEU A 18 2.08 5.27 5.51
C LEU A 18 2.90 4.73 6.69
N GLU A 19 3.56 5.60 7.45
CA GLU A 19 4.32 5.20 8.65
C GLU A 19 3.41 4.68 9.76
N ALA A 20 2.25 5.32 9.98
CA ALA A 20 1.25 4.84 10.93
C ALA A 20 0.74 3.44 10.54
N GLN A 21 0.39 3.25 9.26
CA GLN A 21 -0.05 1.95 8.76
C GLN A 21 1.05 0.90 8.79
N ARG A 22 2.30 1.26 8.47
CA ARG A 22 3.47 0.39 8.60
C ARG A 22 3.58 -0.13 10.03
N ARG A 23 3.47 0.75 11.02
CA ARG A 23 3.55 0.38 12.44
C ARG A 23 2.44 -0.61 12.80
N THR A 24 1.19 -0.29 12.47
CA THR A 24 0.05 -1.18 12.72
C THR A 24 0.18 -2.54 12.00
N MET A 25 0.64 -2.56 10.75
CA MET A 25 0.85 -3.82 10.02
C MET A 25 2.01 -4.63 10.61
N SER A 26 3.12 -3.96 10.95
CA SER A 26 4.29 -4.58 11.57
C SER A 26 3.95 -5.22 12.91
N GLU A 27 3.13 -4.55 13.73
CA GLU A 27 2.62 -5.08 15.00
C GLU A 27 1.75 -6.31 14.79
N ARG A 28 0.90 -6.31 13.75
CA ARG A 28 -0.03 -7.41 13.47
C ARG A 28 0.62 -8.64 12.83
N THR A 29 1.62 -8.42 11.98
CA THR A 29 2.33 -9.51 11.28
C THR A 29 3.58 -9.98 12.01
N GLY A 30 4.02 -9.27 13.05
CA GLY A 30 5.23 -9.60 13.80
C GLY A 30 6.52 -9.50 12.97
N CYS A 31 6.46 -8.88 11.79
CA CYS A 31 7.57 -8.71 10.87
C CYS A 31 7.78 -7.23 10.60
N ASP A 32 9.03 -6.76 10.68
CA ASP A 32 9.37 -5.36 10.40
C ASP A 32 9.19 -5.07 8.91
N LEU A 33 8.04 -4.50 8.56
CA LEU A 33 7.73 -4.12 7.19
C LEU A 33 8.44 -2.81 6.86
N THR A 34 9.13 -2.79 5.72
CA THR A 34 9.66 -1.54 5.17
C THR A 34 8.52 -0.69 4.60
N LEU A 35 8.77 0.62 4.52
CA LEU A 35 7.80 1.57 3.98
C LEU A 35 7.42 1.24 2.53
N SER A 36 8.38 0.77 1.72
CA SER A 36 8.14 0.30 0.36
C SER A 36 7.27 -0.95 0.30
N GLN A 37 7.44 -1.91 1.22
CA GLN A 37 6.59 -3.10 1.27
C GLN A 37 5.17 -2.76 1.72
N THR A 38 5.03 -1.85 2.67
CA THR A 38 3.72 -1.34 3.12
C THR A 38 3.04 -0.59 1.98
N ALA A 39 3.76 0.30 1.29
CA ALA A 39 3.25 1.00 0.12
C ALA A 39 2.87 0.01 -0.99
N GLN A 40 3.68 -1.00 -1.27
CA GLN A 40 3.37 -2.05 -2.25
C GLN A 40 2.09 -2.80 -1.88
N ALA A 41 1.93 -3.20 -0.61
CA ALA A 41 0.72 -3.88 -0.15
C ALA A 41 -0.52 -2.99 -0.25
N LEU A 42 -0.39 -1.69 0.07
CA LEU A 42 -1.48 -0.72 -0.05
C LEU A 42 -1.82 -0.42 -1.51
N LEU A 43 -0.83 -0.29 -2.39
CA LEU A 43 -1.01 -0.15 -3.84
C LEU A 43 -1.66 -1.39 -4.42
N GLN A 44 -1.19 -2.59 -4.07
CA GLN A 44 -1.79 -3.85 -4.50
C GLN A 44 -3.23 -3.97 -4.02
N ARG A 45 -3.51 -3.60 -2.76
CA ARG A 45 -4.87 -3.53 -2.22
C ARG A 45 -5.70 -2.52 -3.00
N ALA A 46 -5.23 -1.30 -3.22
CA ALA A 46 -5.95 -0.29 -3.97
C ALA A 46 -6.23 -0.73 -5.41
N LEU A 47 -5.27 -1.35 -6.10
CA LEU A 47 -5.42 -1.89 -7.45
C LEU A 47 -6.43 -3.04 -7.51
N THR A 48 -6.42 -3.94 -6.52
CA THR A 48 -7.43 -5.01 -6.43
C THR A 48 -8.81 -4.47 -6.06
N THR A 49 -8.87 -3.42 -5.23
CA THR A 49 -10.14 -2.77 -4.87
C THR A 49 -10.67 -1.88 -6.01
N GLN A 50 -9.82 -1.32 -6.88
CA GLN A 50 -10.23 -0.52 -8.05
C GLN A 50 -10.83 -1.38 -9.18
N THR A 51 -10.73 -2.71 -9.09
CA THR A 51 -11.55 -3.61 -9.95
C THR A 51 -13.03 -3.60 -9.52
N ASP A 52 -13.36 -3.00 -8.38
CA ASP A 52 -14.73 -2.76 -7.92
C ASP A 52 -15.28 -1.38 -8.36
N LEU A 53 -15.00 -0.98 -9.61
CA LEU A 53 -15.81 0.03 -10.30
C LEU A 53 -16.94 -0.69 -11.03
N SER A 54 -17.98 -1.07 -10.27
CA SER A 54 -19.32 -1.58 -10.65
C SER A 54 -19.49 -3.10 -10.81
N PRO A 55 -20.31 -3.76 -9.97
CA PRO A 55 -21.12 -4.89 -10.39
C PRO A 55 -22.25 -4.33 -11.26
N ALA A 56 -22.14 -4.42 -12.59
CA ALA A 56 -23.31 -4.35 -13.43
C ALA A 56 -24.12 -5.62 -13.15
N ALA A 57 -25.10 -5.50 -12.25
CA ALA A 57 -26.20 -6.45 -12.14
C ALA A 57 -26.81 -6.64 -13.54
N GLY A 58 -26.83 -7.89 -13.99
CA GLY A 58 -27.48 -8.37 -15.20
C GLY A 58 -27.83 -9.83 -15.02
#